data_AF-A0A257QPM6-F1
#
_entry.id   AF-A0A257QPM6-F1
#
_cell.length_a   1.000
_cell.length_b   1.000
_cell.length_c   1.000
_cell.angle_alpha   90.00
_cell.angle_beta   90.00
_cell.angle_gamma   90.00
#
_symmetry.space_group_name_H-M   'P 1'
#
loop_
_entity.id
_entity.type
_entity.pdbx_description
1 polymer ?
#
loop_
_entity_poly.entity_id
_entity_poly.type
_entity_poly.pdbx_seq_one_letter_code
_entity_poly.pdbx_strand_id
1 'polypeptide(L)'
;MVYELRIYHCLPGKMPLLLKRFEANTLPLWEKHGIVQAGFWTVDVGPSNHDLYYLLAWDSLAERERKWNEFQADPQWIAERAASEVDGPILAGISNQFLKPTRFSAVK
;
A
#
# COMPACT_ATOMS: atom_id res chain seq x y z
N MET A 1 -7.93 1.95 16.86
CA MET A 1 -7.94 1.96 15.39
C MET A 1 -7.36 3.25 14.84
N VAL A 2 -6.47 3.13 13.86
CA VAL A 2 -5.90 4.20 13.04
C VAL A 2 -5.93 3.71 11.59
N TYR A 3 -6.30 4.56 10.65
CA TYR A 3 -6.21 4.25 9.23
C TYR A 3 -5.00 4.94 8.62
N GLU A 4 -4.25 4.25 7.77
CA GLU A 4 -3.16 4.86 7.00
C GLU A 4 -3.59 4.96 5.54
N LEU A 5 -3.85 6.17 5.05
CA LEU A 5 -4.02 6.42 3.63
C LEU A 5 -2.64 6.46 3.00
N ARG A 6 -2.44 5.68 1.95
CA ARG A 6 -1.22 5.65 1.17
C ARG A 6 -1.55 5.95 -0.28
N ILE A 7 -0.77 6.84 -0.87
CA ILE A 7 -0.87 7.25 -2.27
C ILE A 7 0.46 6.92 -2.93
N TYR A 8 0.40 6.02 -3.90
CA TYR A 8 1.55 5.60 -4.68
C TYR A 8 1.51 6.33 -6.02
N HIS A 9 2.45 7.25 -6.22
CA HIS A 9 2.60 8.01 -7.45
C HIS A 9 3.38 7.17 -8.45
N CYS A 10 2.70 6.52 -9.39
CA CYS A 10 3.32 5.61 -10.33
C CYS A 10 3.95 6.35 -11.51
N LEU A 11 5.05 5.82 -12.04
CA LEU A 11 5.62 6.34 -13.28
C LEU A 11 4.69 6.05 -14.48
N PRO A 12 4.69 6.89 -15.54
CA PRO A 12 3.85 6.68 -16.72
C PRO A 12 3.99 5.26 -17.30
N GLY A 13 2.85 4.62 -17.55
CA GLY A 13 2.79 3.25 -18.10
C GLY A 13 3.13 2.12 -17.12
N LYS A 14 3.53 2.41 -15.87
CA LYS A 14 3.93 1.39 -14.89
C LYS A 14 2.79 0.90 -13.98
N MET A 15 1.61 1.53 -14.02
CA MET A 15 0.45 1.15 -13.18
C MET A 15 0.07 -0.35 -13.29
N PRO A 16 0.00 -0.98 -14.48
CA PRO A 16 -0.31 -2.40 -14.57
C PRO A 16 0.70 -3.30 -13.84
N LEU A 17 1.98 -2.93 -13.83
CA LEU A 17 3.02 -3.66 -13.09
C LEU A 17 2.85 -3.50 -11.58
N LEU A 18 2.46 -2.29 -11.12
CA LEU A 18 2.16 -2.04 -9.73
C LEU A 18 0.99 -2.89 -9.23
N LEU A 19 -0.12 -2.91 -9.99
CA LEU A 19 -1.31 -3.70 -9.65
C LEU A 19 -0.97 -5.20 -9.60
N LYS A 20 -0.23 -5.70 -10.61
CA LYS A 20 0.24 -7.09 -10.62
C LYS A 20 1.11 -7.42 -9.40
N ARG A 21 2.01 -6.52 -8.97
CA ARG A 21 2.79 -6.69 -7.74
C ARG A 21 1.87 -6.80 -6.51
N PHE A 22 0.82 -5.99 -6.42
CA PHE A 22 -0.10 -6.08 -5.30
C PHE A 22 -0.82 -7.43 -5.27
N GLU A 23 -1.45 -7.81 -6.39
CA GLU A 23 -2.26 -9.02 -6.50
C GLU A 23 -1.46 -10.30 -6.28
N ALA A 24 -0.31 -10.43 -6.95
CA ALA A 24 0.43 -11.68 -6.95
C ALA A 24 1.33 -11.86 -5.72
N ASN A 25 1.75 -10.76 -5.09
CA ASN A 25 2.90 -10.77 -4.18
C ASN A 25 2.58 -10.05 -2.86
N THR A 26 2.23 -8.76 -2.92
CA THR A 26 2.12 -7.92 -1.71
C THR A 26 0.92 -8.29 -0.83
N LEU A 27 -0.25 -8.54 -1.42
CA LEU A 27 -1.45 -8.88 -0.64
C LEU A 27 -1.31 -10.22 0.12
N PRO A 28 -0.80 -11.31 -0.49
CA PRO A 28 -0.48 -12.53 0.25
C PRO A 28 0.52 -12.32 1.40
N LEU A 29 1.54 -11.49 1.20
CA LEU A 29 2.50 -11.15 2.26
C LEU A 29 1.84 -10.32 3.36
N TRP A 30 0.98 -9.38 3.03
CA TRP A 30 0.22 -8.63 4.02
C TRP A 30 -0.68 -9.54 4.85
N GLU A 31 -1.33 -10.53 4.25
CA GLU A 31 -2.09 -11.54 4.98
C GLU A 31 -1.18 -12.30 5.97
N LYS A 32 0.00 -12.76 5.53
CA LYS A 32 1.01 -13.40 6.39
C LYS A 32 1.44 -12.52 7.58
N HIS A 33 1.61 -11.22 7.36
CA HIS A 33 2.02 -10.25 8.39
C HIS A 33 0.83 -9.64 9.17
N GLY A 34 -0.40 -10.05 8.87
CA GLY A 34 -1.62 -9.54 9.50
C GLY A 34 -1.88 -8.05 9.22
N ILE A 35 -1.45 -7.53 8.06
CA ILE A 35 -1.74 -6.18 7.58
C ILE A 35 -3.10 -6.20 6.86
N VAL A 36 -4.02 -5.34 7.29
CA VAL A 36 -5.40 -5.34 6.78
C VAL A 36 -5.64 -4.10 5.92
N GLN A 37 -6.19 -4.30 4.72
CA GLN A 37 -6.60 -3.23 3.81
C GLN A 37 -8.10 -2.98 3.90
N ALA A 38 -8.50 -1.71 3.95
CA ALA A 38 -9.88 -1.26 3.95
C ALA A 38 -10.38 -0.88 2.55
N GLY A 39 -9.47 -0.71 1.58
CA GLY A 39 -9.80 -0.58 0.17
C GLY A 39 -8.62 -0.10 -0.68
N PHE A 40 -8.75 -0.29 -2.00
CA PHE A 40 -7.83 0.13 -3.05
C PHE A 40 -8.59 0.77 -4.20
N TRP A 41 -8.01 1.81 -4.81
CA TRP A 41 -8.60 2.55 -5.91
C TRP A 41 -7.53 3.09 -6.86
N THR A 42 -7.73 2.92 -8.16
CA THR A 42 -7.10 3.77 -9.18
C THR A 42 -7.95 5.02 -9.38
N VAL A 43 -7.32 6.13 -9.80
CA VAL A 43 -8.02 7.39 -10.05
C VAL A 43 -8.62 7.38 -11.46
N ASP A 44 -9.95 7.34 -11.54
CA ASP A 44 -10.68 7.46 -12.80
C ASP A 44 -10.79 8.93 -13.25
N VAL A 45 -11.17 9.82 -12.32
CA VAL A 45 -11.19 11.28 -12.52
C VAL A 45 -10.56 11.95 -11.31
N GLY A 46 -9.54 12.78 -11.52
CA GLY A 46 -8.86 13.46 -10.42
C GLY A 46 -7.51 14.08 -10.80
N PRO A 47 -6.70 14.46 -9.80
CA PRO A 47 -5.43 15.17 -10.02
C PRO A 47 -4.39 14.40 -10.82
N SER A 48 -4.38 13.07 -10.69
CA SER A 48 -3.42 12.19 -11.35
C SER A 48 -4.03 10.80 -11.53
N ASN A 49 -4.22 10.36 -12.78
CA ASN A 49 -4.59 8.97 -13.10
C ASN A 49 -3.41 7.99 -12.98
N HIS A 50 -2.22 8.48 -12.60
CA HIS A 50 -1.05 7.69 -12.30
C HIS A 50 -0.97 7.30 -10.80
N ASP A 51 -1.94 7.72 -10.00
CA ASP A 51 -1.93 7.46 -8.57
C ASP A 51 -2.75 6.22 -8.21
N LEU A 52 -2.21 5.40 -7.32
CA LEU A 52 -2.93 4.32 -6.64
C LEU A 52 -3.19 4.74 -5.19
N TYR A 53 -4.46 4.80 -4.81
CA TYR A 53 -4.91 5.09 -3.46
C TYR A 53 -5.26 3.80 -2.75
N TYR A 54 -4.82 3.66 -1.51
CA TYR A 54 -5.27 2.56 -0.67
C TYR A 54 -5.22 2.90 0.81
N LEU A 55 -6.07 2.23 1.57
CA LEU A 55 -6.27 2.50 2.98
C LEU A 55 -5.93 1.24 3.79
N LEU A 56 -5.06 1.37 4.77
CA LEU A 56 -4.73 0.29 5.72
C LEU A 56 -5.37 0.55 7.07
N ALA A 57 -5.81 -0.51 7.73
CA ALA A 57 -6.37 -0.47 9.08
C ALA A 57 -5.34 -0.99 10.09
N TRP A 58 -5.14 -0.24 11.16
CA TRP A 58 -4.21 -0.54 12.24
C TRP A 58 -4.90 -0.44 13.59
N ASP A 59 -4.56 -1.30 14.53
CA ASP A 59 -5.07 -1.22 15.90
C ASP A 59 -4.50 0.01 16.61
N SER A 60 -3.20 0.26 16.40
CA SER A 60 -2.45 1.37 16.96
C SER A 60 -1.23 1.72 16.10
N LEU A 61 -0.62 2.90 16.33
CA LEU A 61 0.62 3.27 15.64
C LEU A 61 1.81 2.35 16.00
N ALA A 62 1.85 1.82 17.22
CA ALA A 62 2.88 0.89 17.65
C ALA A 62 2.76 -0.48 16.96
N GLU A 63 1.54 -0.97 16.78
CA GLU A 63 1.28 -2.19 16.03
C GLU A 63 1.55 -2.02 14.53
N ARG A 64 1.16 -0.86 13.96
CA ARG A 64 1.57 -0.46 12.62
C ARG A 64 3.07 -0.49 12.43
N GLU A 65 3.84 0.16 13.31
CA GLU A 65 5.31 0.21 13.19
C GLU A 65 5.93 -1.18 13.21
N ARG A 66 5.51 -2.03 14.15
CA ARG A 66 5.99 -3.41 14.25
C ARG A 66 5.70 -4.21 12.98
N LYS A 67 4.43 -4.32 12.58
CA LYS A 67 4.02 -5.12 11.41
C LYS A 67 4.61 -4.58 10.11
N TRP A 68 4.66 -3.26 9.95
CA TRP A 68 5.22 -2.66 8.75
C TRP A 68 6.72 -2.92 8.63
N ASN A 69 7.47 -2.85 9.74
CA ASN A 69 8.90 -3.17 9.76
C ASN A 69 9.14 -4.66 9.49
N GLU A 70 8.35 -5.55 10.08
CA GLU A 70 8.40 -6.99 9.80
C GLU A 70 8.14 -7.30 8.31
N PHE A 71 7.12 -6.68 7.72
CA PHE A 71 6.84 -6.79 6.28
C PHE A 71 7.99 -6.26 5.41
N GLN A 72 8.52 -5.07 5.72
CA GLN A 72 9.63 -4.49 4.94
C GLN A 72 10.92 -5.31 5.03
N ALA A 73 11.13 -6.01 6.16
CA ALA A 73 12.27 -6.89 6.37
C ALA A 73 12.07 -8.31 5.82
N ASP A 74 10.87 -8.67 5.35
CA ASP A 74 10.60 -10.01 4.84
C ASP A 74 11.46 -10.29 3.58
N PRO A 75 12.32 -11.33 3.59
CA PRO A 75 13.16 -11.65 2.45
C PRO A 75 12.37 -11.89 1.15
N GLN A 76 11.15 -12.44 1.27
CA GLN A 76 10.28 -12.66 0.12
C GLN A 76 9.83 -11.32 -0.48
N TRP A 77 9.41 -10.36 0.35
CA TRP A 77 9.09 -9.00 -0.10
C TRP A 77 10.28 -8.34 -0.79
N ILE A 78 11.46 -8.41 -0.19
CA ILE A 78 12.69 -7.80 -0.74
C ILE A 78 12.99 -8.38 -2.12
N ALA A 79 12.95 -9.70 -2.28
CA ALA A 79 13.20 -10.37 -3.54
C ALA A 79 12.15 -10.02 -4.61
N GLU A 80 10.87 -10.04 -4.24
CA GLU A 80 9.76 -9.74 -5.14
C GLU A 80 9.72 -8.28 -5.58
N ARG A 81 10.04 -7.36 -4.67
CA ARG A 81 10.23 -5.94 -4.99
C ARG A 81 11.38 -5.76 -5.98
N ALA A 82 12.54 -6.37 -5.72
CA ALA A 82 13.68 -6.28 -6.63
C ALA A 82 13.33 -6.85 -8.02
N ALA A 83 12.70 -8.02 -8.07
CA ALA A 83 12.30 -8.67 -9.33
C ALA A 83 11.31 -7.81 -10.14
N SER A 84 10.39 -7.13 -9.47
CA SER A 84 9.42 -6.26 -10.14
C SER A 84 9.96 -4.86 -10.51
N GLU A 85 11.16 -4.49 -10.06
CA GLU A 85 11.85 -3.23 -10.43
C GLU A 85 13.09 -3.46 -11.29
N VAL A 86 13.26 -4.66 -11.87
CA VAL A 86 14.39 -4.99 -12.75
C VAL A 86 14.45 -4.05 -13.98
N ASP A 87 13.29 -3.67 -14.51
CA ASP A 87 13.15 -2.73 -15.62
C ASP A 87 13.01 -1.27 -15.15
N GLY A 88 13.62 -0.97 -14.00
CA GLY A 88 13.59 0.33 -13.35
C GLY A 88 12.46 0.50 -12.32
N PRO A 89 12.44 1.65 -11.63
CA PRO A 89 11.44 1.93 -10.59
C PRO A 89 10.02 1.91 -11.16
N ILE A 90 9.07 1.48 -10.32
CA ILE A 90 7.64 1.57 -10.61
C ILE A 90 7.05 2.89 -10.10
N LEU A 91 7.55 3.37 -8.95
CA LEU A 91 7.01 4.52 -8.24
C LEU A 91 7.94 5.73 -8.40
N ALA A 92 7.35 6.88 -8.69
CA ALA A 92 8.00 8.19 -8.60
C ALA A 92 8.05 8.68 -7.15
N GLY A 93 7.11 8.26 -6.31
CA GLY A 93 7.06 8.64 -4.90
C GLY A 93 5.91 7.98 -4.15
N ILE A 94 5.92 8.15 -2.83
CA ILE A 94 4.90 7.65 -1.91
C ILE A 94 4.52 8.78 -0.95
N SER A 95 3.23 9.02 -0.80
CA SER A 95 2.67 9.89 0.23
C SER A 95 1.84 9.05 1.20
N ASN A 96 1.84 9.40 2.50
CA ASN A 96 0.96 8.75 3.47
C ASN A 96 0.41 9.71 4.53
N GLN A 97 -0.74 9.35 5.10
CA GLN A 97 -1.41 10.09 6.16
C GLN A 97 -2.03 9.13 7.16
N PHE A 98 -1.98 9.46 8.45
CA PHE A 98 -2.67 8.70 9.50
C PHE A 98 -3.96 9.42 9.89
N LEU A 99 -5.07 8.68 9.81
CA LEU A 99 -6.42 9.18 9.94
C LEU A 99 -7.08 8.48 11.13
N LYS A 100 -7.82 9.25 11.93
CA LYS A 100 -8.72 8.70 12.96
C LYS A 100 -10.15 8.76 12.44
N PRO A 101 -10.90 7.64 12.44
CA PRO A 101 -12.28 7.68 12.00
C PRO A 101 -13.12 8.53 12.95
N THR A 102 -14.06 9.29 12.40
CA THR A 102 -15.08 9.97 13.21
C THR A 102 -16.10 8.97 13.73
N ARG A 103 -16.93 9.37 14.71
CA ARG A 103 -17.95 8.49 15.31
C ARG A 103 -19.02 7.98 14.33
N PHE A 104 -19.20 8.65 13.20
CA PHE A 104 -20.19 8.30 12.17
C PHE A 104 -19.55 7.66 10.93
N SER A 105 -18.25 7.37 10.97
CA SER A 105 -17.56 6.68 9.89
C SER A 105 -18.03 5.22 9.80
N ALA A 106 -18.27 4.74 8.58
CA ALA A 106 -18.62 3.34 8.34
C ALA A 106 -17.44 2.40 8.64
N VAL A 107 -16.21 2.89 8.40
CA VAL A 107 -14.98 2.25 8.86
C VAL A 107 -14.75 2.62 10.32
N LYS A 108 -14.49 1.65 11.19
CA LYS A 108 -14.38 1.81 12.66
C LYS A 108 -12.94 1.85 13.13
#